data_AF-A0A1Y1CFI0-F1
#
_entry.id   AF-A0A1Y1CFI0-F1
#
_cell.length_a   1.000
_cell.length_b   1.000
_cell.length_c   1.000
_cell.angle_alpha   90.00
_cell.angle_beta   90.00
_cell.angle_gamma   90.00
#
_symmetry.space_group_name_H-M   'P 1'
#
loop_
_entity.id
_entity.type
_entity.pdbx_description
1 polymer ?
#
loop_
_entity_poly.entity_id
_entity_poly.type
_entity_poly.pdbx_seq_one_letter_code
_entity_poly.pdbx_strand_id
1 'polypeptide(L)'
;MKKHFFIIALVGFITLNFSALMAQEQPDRKPRQEQVETLTTKQIKTVNKILADYNSESLSANDAKALMKEIKESKIPGGKGVEKAITDAGFDFEKIRELAPPPARPNKRR
;
A
#
# COMPACT_ATOMS: atom_id res chain seq x y z
N MET A 1 14.57 -56.33 1.19
CA MET A 1 15.71 -55.42 1.48
C MET A 1 15.33 -54.63 2.75
N LYS A 2 15.62 -55.12 3.97
CA LYS A 2 16.67 -54.66 4.93
C LYS A 2 16.68 -53.12 5.10
N LYS A 3 16.43 -52.45 6.24
CA LYS A 3 16.57 -52.69 7.71
C LYS A 3 15.54 -51.76 8.45
N HIS A 4 14.71 -52.16 9.43
CA HIS A 4 14.93 -52.32 10.90
C HIS A 4 15.54 -51.07 11.58
N PHE A 5 15.10 -50.51 12.72
CA PHE A 5 14.01 -50.65 13.71
C PHE A 5 14.27 -49.56 14.81
N PHE A 6 13.35 -49.37 15.79
CA PHE A 6 13.57 -48.90 17.20
C PHE A 6 13.68 -47.36 17.46
N ILE A 7 13.11 -46.65 18.47
CA ILE A 7 12.66 -46.87 19.89
C ILE A 7 11.66 -45.73 20.27
N ILE A 8 10.43 -45.98 20.76
CA ILE A 8 9.90 -46.00 22.16
C ILE A 8 10.11 -44.73 23.03
N ALA A 9 8.97 -44.08 23.29
CA ALA A 9 8.47 -43.39 24.50
C ALA A 9 9.39 -42.59 25.45
N LEU A 10 8.95 -41.36 25.78
CA LEU A 10 8.91 -40.93 27.19
C LEU A 10 7.78 -39.91 27.43
N VAL A 11 6.91 -40.29 28.38
CA VAL A 11 5.91 -39.46 29.04
C VAL A 11 6.63 -38.53 30.04
N GLY A 12 6.27 -37.25 30.06
CA GLY A 12 6.56 -36.31 31.16
C GLY A 12 5.37 -35.38 31.31
N PHE A 13 4.38 -35.76 32.10
CA PHE A 13 4.14 -35.31 33.48
C PHE A 13 3.69 -33.85 33.60
N ILE A 14 2.43 -33.74 33.99
CA ILE A 14 1.62 -32.57 34.28
C ILE A 14 2.26 -31.72 35.39
N THR A 15 2.37 -30.41 35.17
CA THR A 15 2.28 -29.42 36.25
C THR A 15 1.21 -28.39 35.90
N LEU A 16 0.19 -28.36 36.76
CA LEU A 16 -0.91 -27.41 36.79
C LEU A 16 -0.37 -25.99 37.03
N ASN A 17 -0.71 -25.05 36.15
CA ASN A 17 -0.81 -23.63 36.52
C ASN A 17 -2.23 -23.16 36.19
N PHE A 18 -3.11 -23.36 37.18
CA PHE A 18 -4.48 -22.86 37.19
C PHE A 18 -4.50 -21.70 38.19
N SER A 19 -4.53 -20.45 37.72
CA SER A 19 -5.17 -19.28 38.36
C SER A 19 -4.73 -17.96 37.70
N ALA A 20 -5.67 -17.34 36.96
CA ALA A 20 -5.93 -15.90 36.90
C ALA A 20 -7.00 -15.71 35.80
N LEU A 21 -8.28 -15.83 36.16
CA LEU A 21 -9.10 -14.68 36.52
C LEU A 21 -9.22 -13.70 35.33
N MET A 22 -10.37 -13.78 34.65
CA MET A 22 -11.08 -12.65 34.03
C MET A 22 -10.20 -11.48 33.56
N ALA A 23 -9.69 -11.55 32.33
CA ALA A 23 -9.40 -10.38 31.52
C ALA A 23 -10.34 -10.42 30.31
N GLN A 24 -11.49 -9.80 30.49
CA GLN A 24 -12.30 -9.29 29.39
C GLN A 24 -11.47 -8.23 28.64
N GLU A 25 -11.78 -8.01 27.35
CA GLU A 25 -11.26 -6.95 26.44
C GLU A 25 -9.99 -7.33 25.64
N GLN A 26 -9.92 -7.33 24.30
CA GLN A 26 -10.62 -6.57 23.27
C GLN A 26 -10.74 -7.40 21.97
N PRO A 27 -11.77 -7.16 21.12
CA PRO A 27 -11.78 -7.69 19.76
C PRO A 27 -10.55 -7.22 19.00
N ASP A 28 -9.95 -8.14 18.23
CA ASP A 28 -8.91 -7.92 17.22
C ASP A 28 -8.93 -6.49 16.65
N ARG A 29 -8.11 -5.59 17.21
CA ARG A 29 -7.77 -4.37 16.51
C ARG A 29 -6.87 -4.81 15.36
N LYS A 30 -7.48 -4.98 14.17
CA LYS A 30 -6.75 -5.07 12.90
C LYS A 30 -5.59 -4.07 12.97
N PRO A 31 -4.35 -4.46 12.60
CA PRO A 31 -3.24 -3.53 12.62
C PRO A 31 -3.69 -2.30 11.82
N ARG A 32 -3.71 -1.15 12.51
CA ARG A 32 -3.91 0.15 11.90
C ARG A 32 -2.75 0.27 10.92
N GLN A 33 -3.01 -0.09 9.67
CA GLN A 33 -2.07 0.07 8.57
C GLN A 33 -1.51 1.48 8.71
N GLU A 34 -0.19 1.57 8.82
CA GLU A 34 0.58 2.78 8.98
C GLU A 34 0.25 3.72 7.81
N GLN A 35 -0.78 4.53 8.01
CA GLN A 35 -1.23 5.56 7.09
C GLN A 35 -0.33 6.77 7.27
N VAL A 36 0.94 6.65 6.91
CA VAL A 36 1.75 7.85 6.67
C VAL A 36 2.75 7.48 5.56
N GLU A 37 2.70 8.22 4.47
CA GLU A 37 3.63 8.23 3.33
C GLU A 37 3.49 7.15 2.24
N THR A 38 2.99 5.95 2.52
CA THR A 38 2.97 4.87 1.51
C THR A 38 1.56 4.52 1.03
N LEU A 39 1.39 4.38 -0.29
CA LEU A 39 0.14 3.89 -0.88
C LEU A 39 -0.09 2.44 -0.48
N THR A 40 -1.34 2.07 -0.19
CA THR A 40 -1.71 0.67 -0.01
C THR A 40 -1.48 -0.13 -1.29
N THR A 41 -1.27 -1.44 -1.18
CA THR A 41 -1.10 -2.33 -2.35
C THR A 41 -2.26 -2.19 -3.35
N LYS A 42 -3.49 -2.00 -2.87
CA LYS A 42 -4.66 -1.78 -3.72
C LYS A 42 -4.55 -0.47 -4.50
N GLN A 43 -4.14 0.62 -3.85
CA GLN A 43 -3.95 1.91 -4.51
C GLN A 43 -2.82 1.87 -5.54
N ILE A 44 -1.68 1.22 -5.22
CA ILE A 44 -0.58 1.03 -6.18
C ILE A 44 -1.07 0.29 -7.42
N LYS A 45 -1.83 -0.80 -7.25
CA LYS A 45 -2.43 -1.53 -8.38
C LYS A 45 -3.34 -0.63 -9.23
N THR A 46 -4.13 0.23 -8.61
CA THR A 46 -4.98 1.17 -9.34
C THR A 46 -4.14 2.21 -10.10
N VAL A 47 -3.09 2.79 -9.49
CA VAL A 47 -2.18 3.71 -10.19
C VAL A 47 -1.55 3.03 -11.38
N ASN A 48 -0.97 1.84 -11.21
CA ASN A 48 -0.32 1.11 -12.30
C ASN A 48 -1.30 0.76 -13.43
N LYS A 49 -2.55 0.44 -13.09
CA LYS A 49 -3.60 0.19 -14.09
C LYS A 49 -3.88 1.44 -14.92
N ILE A 50 -4.03 2.60 -14.26
CA ILE A 50 -4.24 3.88 -14.95
C ILE A 50 -3.04 4.18 -15.85
N LEU A 51 -1.82 4.06 -15.33
CA LEU A 51 -0.59 4.35 -16.07
C LEU A 51 -0.39 3.46 -17.30
N ALA A 52 -0.89 2.22 -17.28
CA ALA A 52 -0.80 1.30 -18.41
C ALA A 52 -1.58 1.78 -19.65
N ASP A 53 -2.56 2.67 -19.48
CA ASP A 53 -3.33 3.24 -20.59
C ASP A 53 -2.61 4.42 -21.27
N TYR A 54 -1.48 4.90 -20.70
CA TYR A 54 -0.71 6.03 -21.21
C TYR A 54 0.69 5.60 -21.65
N ASN A 55 1.31 6.41 -22.53
CA ASN A 55 2.69 6.21 -22.94
C ASN A 55 3.61 7.23 -22.24
N SER A 56 4.61 6.75 -21.50
CA SER A 56 5.57 7.60 -20.76
C SER A 56 6.44 8.47 -21.68
N GLU A 57 6.77 7.99 -22.89
CA GLU A 57 7.62 8.69 -23.84
C GLU A 57 6.89 9.83 -24.56
N SER A 58 5.61 9.62 -24.87
CA SER A 58 4.77 10.52 -25.68
C SER A 58 3.63 11.17 -24.90
N LEU A 59 3.89 11.51 -23.63
CA LEU A 59 2.89 12.10 -22.74
C LEU A 59 2.60 13.56 -23.11
N SER A 60 1.35 13.86 -23.51
CA SER A 60 0.90 15.23 -23.79
C SER A 60 0.36 15.94 -22.54
N ALA A 61 0.14 17.25 -22.62
CA ALA A 61 -0.49 18.02 -21.55
C ALA A 61 -1.93 17.57 -21.25
N ASN A 62 -2.65 17.08 -22.26
CA ASN A 62 -4.00 16.57 -22.07
C ASN A 62 -3.98 15.21 -21.38
N ASP A 63 -3.04 14.34 -21.76
CA ASP A 63 -2.86 13.02 -21.15
C ASP A 63 -2.46 13.16 -19.67
N ALA A 64 -1.49 14.04 -19.37
CA ALA A 64 -1.06 14.31 -18.01
C ALA A 64 -2.23 14.79 -17.12
N LYS A 65 -3.09 15.66 -17.66
CA LYS A 65 -4.30 16.13 -16.95
C LYS A 65 -5.31 15.01 -16.74
N ALA A 66 -5.54 14.17 -17.74
CA ALA A 66 -6.45 13.03 -17.66
C ALA A 66 -5.97 12.00 -16.62
N LEU A 67 -4.69 11.63 -16.69
CA LEU A 67 -4.01 10.73 -15.76
C LEU A 67 -4.14 11.22 -14.31
N MET A 68 -3.80 12.49 -14.04
CA MET A 68 -3.88 13.03 -12.69
C MET A 68 -5.34 13.15 -12.20
N LYS A 69 -6.29 13.39 -13.12
CA LYS A 69 -7.74 13.38 -12.83
C LYS A 69 -8.23 11.98 -12.45
N GLU A 70 -7.85 10.94 -13.19
CA GLU A 70 -8.23 9.56 -12.88
C GLU A 70 -7.65 9.06 -11.55
N ILE A 71 -6.40 9.41 -11.24
CA ILE A 71 -5.78 9.09 -9.95
C ILE A 71 -6.57 9.76 -8.81
N LYS A 72 -6.94 11.03 -8.98
CA LYS A 72 -7.74 11.78 -8.01
C LYS A 72 -9.15 11.20 -7.84
N GLU A 73 -9.81 10.84 -8.94
CA GLU A 73 -11.15 10.22 -8.94
C GLU A 73 -11.14 8.84 -8.28
N SER A 74 -10.02 8.12 -8.37
CA SER A 74 -9.78 6.86 -7.68
C SER A 74 -9.59 6.99 -6.16
N LYS A 75 -9.76 8.21 -5.61
CA LYS A 75 -9.56 8.55 -4.19
C LYS A 75 -8.18 8.18 -3.68
N ILE A 76 -7.18 8.22 -4.56
CA ILE A 76 -5.79 7.95 -4.20
C ILE A 76 -5.21 9.26 -3.64
N PRO A 77 -4.67 9.25 -2.40
CA PRO A 77 -4.10 10.44 -1.82
C PRO A 77 -2.87 10.84 -2.64
N GLY A 78 -2.84 12.10 -3.10
CA GLY A 78 -1.64 12.66 -3.71
C GLY A 78 -0.48 12.75 -2.72
N GLY A 79 0.72 12.98 -3.24
CA GLY A 79 1.95 13.09 -2.45
C GLY A 79 2.99 12.04 -2.85
N LYS A 80 4.00 11.84 -1.99
CA LYS A 80 5.18 11.01 -2.27
C LYS A 80 4.85 9.58 -2.69
N GLY A 81 3.78 8.99 -2.16
CA GLY A 81 3.36 7.64 -2.52
C GLY A 81 2.91 7.50 -3.98
N VAL A 82 2.18 8.51 -4.51
CA VAL A 82 1.78 8.54 -5.92
C VAL A 82 2.96 8.84 -6.82
N GLU A 83 3.79 9.80 -6.43
CA GLU A 83 5.05 10.11 -7.11
C GLU A 83 5.92 8.87 -7.27
N LYS A 84 6.16 8.12 -6.17
CA LYS A 84 6.92 6.88 -6.22
C LYS A 84 6.27 5.84 -7.14
N ALA A 85 4.95 5.66 -7.08
CA ALA A 85 4.26 4.70 -7.94
C ALA A 85 4.36 5.06 -9.44
N ILE A 86 4.33 6.35 -9.76
CA ILE A 86 4.50 6.87 -11.12
C ILE A 86 5.93 6.65 -11.61
N THR A 87 6.93 7.01 -10.79
CA THR A 87 8.35 6.81 -11.10
C THR A 87 8.72 5.33 -11.22
N ASP A 88 8.21 4.48 -10.32
CA ASP A 88 8.41 3.03 -10.35
C ASP A 88 7.83 2.40 -11.63
N ALA A 89 6.79 3.00 -12.21
CA ALA A 89 6.18 2.59 -13.48
C ALA A 89 6.92 3.14 -14.72
N GLY A 90 8.02 3.87 -14.54
CA GLY A 90 8.83 4.44 -15.62
C GLY A 90 8.32 5.78 -16.17
N PHE A 91 7.41 6.44 -15.45
CA PHE A 91 6.93 7.77 -15.80
C PHE A 91 7.69 8.85 -15.02
N ASP A 92 7.97 9.97 -15.66
CA ASP A 92 8.55 11.13 -14.99
C ASP A 92 7.46 11.97 -14.33
N PHE A 93 7.37 11.90 -13.00
CA PHE A 93 6.38 12.65 -12.23
C PHE A 93 6.54 14.17 -12.36
N GLU A 94 7.78 14.68 -12.43
CA GLU A 94 8.04 16.10 -12.57
C GLU A 94 7.59 16.61 -13.94
N LYS A 95 7.87 15.83 -15.01
CA LYS A 95 7.34 16.13 -16.35
C LYS A 95 5.81 16.14 -16.37
N ILE A 96 5.15 15.18 -15.72
CA ILE A 96 3.68 15.15 -15.62
C ILE A 96 3.16 16.39 -14.88
N ARG A 97 3.83 16.81 -13.81
CA ARG A 97 3.46 17.99 -13.02
C ARG A 97 3.64 19.30 -13.80
N GLU A 98 4.68 19.39 -14.63
CA GLU A 98 4.90 20.52 -15.53
C GLU A 98 3.78 20.60 -16.59
N LEU A 99 3.41 19.45 -17.16
CA LEU A 99 2.34 19.33 -18.16
C LEU A 99 0.94 19.55 -17.58
N ALA A 100 0.72 19.15 -16.34
CA ALA A 100 -0.54 19.24 -15.61
C ALA A 100 -0.34 19.88 -14.22
N PRO A 101 -0.09 21.20 -14.17
CA PRO A 101 0.16 21.88 -12.91
C PRO A 101 -1.08 21.80 -12.02
N PRO A 102 -0.91 21.55 -10.70
CA PRO A 102 -2.03 21.55 -9.76
C PRO A 102 -2.70 22.92 -9.78
N PRO A 103 -4.04 22.98 -9.59
CA PRO A 103 -4.75 24.25 -9.56
C PRO A 103 -4.12 25.18 -8.54
N ALA A 104 -3.95 26.45 -8.92
CA ALA A 104 -3.41 27.48 -8.04
C ALA A 104 -4.21 27.44 -6.73
N ARG A 105 -3.52 27.15 -5.61
CA ARG A 105 -4.17 27.20 -4.31
C ARG A 105 -4.60 28.64 -4.10
N PRO A 106 -5.89 28.93 -3.89
CA PRO A 106 -6.32 30.30 -3.60
C PRO A 106 -5.50 30.77 -2.41
N ASN A 107 -4.78 31.89 -2.59
CA ASN A 107 -4.02 32.51 -1.53
C ASN A 107 -5.03 32.91 -0.47
N LYS A 108 -5.21 32.08 0.56
CA LYS A 108 -6.05 32.36 1.73
C LYS A 108 -5.31 33.42 2.52
N ARG A 109 -5.28 34.65 1.98
CA ARG A 109 -4.78 35.83 2.67
C ARG A 109 -5.66 35.97 3.90
N ARG A 110 -4.97 35.90 5.04
CA ARG A 110 -5.48 36.00 6.41
C ARG A 110 -6.40 37.18 6.60
#